data_AF-A0A074WXI1-F1
#
_entry.id   AF-A0A074WXI1-F1
#
_cell.length_a   1.000
_cell.length_b   1.000
_cell.length_c   1.000
_cell.angle_alpha   90.00
_cell.angle_beta   90.00
_cell.angle_gamma   90.00
#
_symmetry.space_group_name_H-M   'P 1'
#
loop_
_entity.id
_entity.type
_entity.pdbx_description
1 polymer ?
#
loop_
_entity_poly.entity_id
_entity_poly.type
_entity_poly.pdbx_seq_one_letter_code
_entity_poly.pdbx_strand_id
1 'polypeptide(L)'
;MLELFPELYDQENGASDKSAALSTDPILTDRSASLWSQLVAPPPLQPPNWIRSRIRRLFLVSLGVPVDLDEILPASKQKKLVLPNIHLPEQKKEDGKTKQEGGSSTGGRRGPAPPPEFNANEAVMLARTTDTATEAYSDEELKAHVKRLEELIKDASTVLEYWVKRKESAVGDKEAFEGVIENLVGFVKSRR
;
A
#
# COMPACT_ATOMS: atom_id res chain seq x y z
N MET A 1 -62.18 27.04 -36.32
CA MET A 1 -61.16 26.20 -35.66
C MET A 1 -61.86 25.44 -34.53
N LEU A 2 -62.84 24.54 -34.74
CA LEU A 2 -62.83 23.28 -35.52
C LEU A 2 -61.57 22.42 -35.28
N GLU A 3 -61.75 21.48 -34.36
CA GLU A 3 -61.23 20.10 -34.23
C GLU A 3 -59.73 19.81 -34.24
N LEU A 4 -59.25 19.21 -33.14
CA LEU A 4 -58.44 17.99 -33.20
C LEU A 4 -58.45 17.27 -31.84
N PHE A 5 -59.02 16.06 -31.83
CA PHE A 5 -59.19 15.08 -30.73
C PHE A 5 -60.41 15.17 -29.78
N PRO A 6 -61.61 14.85 -30.31
CA PRO A 6 -62.79 14.42 -29.54
C PRO A 6 -62.99 12.89 -29.50
N GLU A 7 -61.94 12.06 -29.40
CA GLU A 7 -62.11 10.60 -29.25
C GLU A 7 -61.31 10.09 -28.04
N LEU A 8 -61.84 9.03 -27.42
CA LEU A 8 -61.31 8.25 -26.28
C LEU A 8 -62.01 8.45 -24.91
N TYR A 9 -63.22 9.01 -24.89
CA TYR A 9 -64.19 8.64 -23.84
C TYR A 9 -65.46 8.08 -24.49
N ASP A 10 -65.31 6.93 -25.16
CA ASP A 10 -66.41 5.98 -25.29
C ASP A 10 -66.10 4.74 -24.46
N GLN A 11 -67.02 4.49 -23.54
CA GLN A 11 -67.02 3.40 -22.60
C GLN A 11 -67.70 2.20 -23.28
N GLU A 12 -66.92 1.31 -23.89
CA GLU A 12 -67.40 0.00 -24.31
C GLU A 12 -66.97 -1.09 -23.32
N ASN A 13 -67.98 -1.62 -22.63
CA ASN A 13 -67.95 -2.93 -22.00
C ASN A 13 -67.64 -3.99 -23.07
N GLY A 14 -66.38 -4.38 -23.15
CA GLY A 14 -65.93 -5.51 -23.96
C GLY A 14 -65.05 -6.40 -23.11
N ALA A 15 -65.60 -7.53 -22.66
CA ALA A 15 -64.82 -8.64 -22.17
C ALA A 15 -63.79 -9.02 -23.23
N SER A 16 -62.53 -8.74 -22.94
CA SER A 16 -61.41 -9.35 -23.64
C SER A 16 -60.30 -9.50 -22.62
N ASP A 17 -59.91 -10.75 -22.45
CA ASP A 17 -58.81 -11.23 -21.64
C ASP A 17 -57.66 -10.23 -21.60
N LYS A 18 -57.37 -9.68 -20.41
CA LYS A 18 -56.06 -9.08 -20.15
C LYS A 18 -55.03 -10.20 -19.94
N SER A 19 -54.94 -11.11 -20.90
CA SER A 19 -53.68 -11.77 -21.26
C SER A 19 -52.90 -10.82 -22.17
N ALA A 20 -52.63 -9.60 -21.69
CA ALA A 20 -51.67 -8.71 -22.32
C ALA A 20 -50.34 -9.00 -21.61
N ALA A 21 -49.59 -9.91 -22.22
CA ALA A 21 -48.26 -10.35 -21.85
C ALA A 21 -47.48 -9.26 -21.10
N LEU A 22 -47.33 -9.45 -19.79
CA LEU A 22 -46.28 -8.79 -19.03
C LEU A 22 -44.97 -9.19 -19.71
N SER A 23 -44.23 -8.19 -20.19
CA SER A 23 -42.97 -8.35 -20.89
C SER A 23 -42.16 -9.49 -20.28
N THR A 24 -42.11 -10.62 -20.99
CA THR A 24 -41.31 -11.80 -20.63
C THR A 24 -39.85 -11.52 -20.97
N ASP A 25 -39.35 -10.38 -20.51
CA ASP A 25 -37.92 -10.11 -20.51
C ASP A 25 -37.41 -10.76 -19.22
N PRO A 26 -36.56 -11.79 -19.29
CA PRO A 26 -36.01 -12.47 -18.10
C PRO A 26 -35.23 -11.50 -17.18
N ILE A 27 -34.95 -10.30 -17.69
CA ILE A 27 -34.23 -9.21 -17.04
C ILE A 27 -35.18 -8.27 -16.25
N LEU A 28 -36.50 -8.28 -16.47
CA LEU A 28 -37.48 -7.41 -15.76
C LEU A 28 -38.24 -8.13 -14.63
N THR A 29 -37.63 -9.17 -14.05
CA THR A 29 -38.20 -9.92 -12.91
C THR A 29 -38.14 -9.09 -11.61
N ASP A 30 -39.05 -9.29 -10.65
CA ASP A 30 -38.96 -8.66 -9.31
C ASP A 30 -37.59 -8.84 -8.63
N ARG A 31 -36.92 -9.97 -8.90
CA ARG A 31 -35.56 -10.26 -8.46
C ARG A 31 -34.52 -9.29 -9.03
N SER A 32 -34.62 -8.92 -10.30
CA SER A 32 -33.69 -7.96 -10.92
C SER A 32 -33.95 -6.54 -10.43
N ALA A 33 -35.19 -6.18 -10.13
CA ALA A 33 -35.53 -4.92 -9.47
C ALA A 33 -34.90 -4.84 -8.05
N SER A 34 -34.95 -5.93 -7.29
CA SER A 34 -34.28 -6.01 -5.98
C SER A 34 -32.74 -5.94 -6.11
N LEU A 35 -32.15 -6.63 -7.09
CA LEU A 35 -30.70 -6.56 -7.35
C LEU A 35 -30.27 -5.17 -7.82
N TRP A 36 -31.06 -4.52 -8.67
CA TRP A 36 -30.83 -3.15 -9.09
C TRP A 36 -30.88 -2.21 -7.89
N SER A 37 -31.88 -2.35 -7.01
CA SER A 37 -31.96 -1.58 -5.77
C SER A 37 -30.74 -1.79 -4.88
N GLN A 38 -30.14 -2.98 -4.87
CA GLN A 38 -28.94 -3.28 -4.09
C GLN A 38 -27.66 -2.74 -4.74
N LEU A 39 -27.59 -2.71 -6.08
CA LEU A 39 -26.45 -2.17 -6.84
C LEU A 39 -26.43 -0.63 -6.84
N VAL A 40 -27.60 0.00 -6.83
CA VAL A 40 -27.74 1.46 -6.76
C VAL A 40 -27.69 1.97 -5.31
N ALA A 41 -27.81 1.07 -4.32
CA ALA A 41 -27.65 1.44 -2.92
C ALA A 41 -26.25 2.02 -2.69
N PRO A 42 -26.13 3.26 -2.16
CA PRO A 42 -24.84 3.82 -1.81
C PRO A 42 -24.12 2.87 -0.83
N PRO A 43 -22.86 2.49 -1.09
CA PRO A 43 -22.12 1.63 -0.19
C PRO A 43 -22.06 2.30 1.19
N PRO A 44 -22.15 1.53 2.30
CA PRO A 44 -22.06 2.09 3.64
C PRO A 44 -20.66 2.68 3.83
N LEU A 45 -20.55 3.99 3.67
CA LEU A 45 -19.32 4.73 3.94
C LEU A 45 -19.17 4.82 5.45
N GLN A 46 -18.12 4.21 5.98
CA GLN A 46 -17.74 4.46 7.37
C GLN A 46 -17.45 5.97 7.51
N PRO A 47 -17.93 6.62 8.58
CA PRO A 47 -17.68 8.04 8.77
C PRO A 47 -16.16 8.28 8.77
N PRO A 48 -15.65 9.18 7.92
CA PRO A 48 -14.23 9.45 7.85
C PRO A 48 -13.69 9.92 9.21
N ASN A 49 -12.62 9.27 9.69
CA ASN A 49 -11.88 9.72 10.86
C ASN A 49 -11.08 11.00 10.53
N TRP A 50 -11.78 12.14 10.52
CA TRP A 50 -11.27 13.47 10.16
C TRP A 50 -10.04 13.89 10.97
N ILE A 51 -9.92 13.40 12.21
CA ILE A 51 -8.77 13.64 13.09
C ILE A 51 -7.46 13.18 12.44
N ARG A 52 -7.47 12.04 11.72
CA ARG A 52 -6.29 11.48 11.04
C ARG A 52 -6.09 11.98 9.61
N SER A 53 -7.01 12.79 9.09
CA SER A 53 -6.99 13.23 7.69
C SER A 53 -5.78 14.12 7.38
N ARG A 54 -5.08 13.82 6.28
CA ARG A 54 -3.96 14.63 5.77
C ARG A 54 -4.44 16.01 5.30
N ILE A 55 -5.62 16.09 4.69
CA ILE A 55 -6.19 17.34 4.18
C ILE A 55 -6.48 18.31 5.33
N ARG A 56 -7.12 17.83 6.41
CA ARG A 56 -7.37 18.62 7.63
C ARG A 56 -6.06 19.17 8.20
N ARG A 57 -5.02 18.35 8.26
CA ARG A 57 -3.70 18.76 8.77
C ARG A 57 -3.10 19.88 7.93
N LEU A 58 -3.04 19.69 6.61
CA LEU A 58 -2.48 20.71 5.71
C LEU A 58 -3.25 22.03 5.83
N PHE A 59 -4.58 21.96 5.98
CA PHE A 59 -5.42 23.12 6.20
C PHE A 59 -5.16 23.81 7.54
N LEU A 60 -5.15 23.07 8.66
CA LEU A 60 -4.90 23.63 9.99
C LEU A 60 -3.48 24.20 10.12
N VAL A 61 -2.50 23.53 9.52
CA VAL A 61 -1.12 24.04 9.42
C VAL A 61 -1.08 25.33 8.61
N SER A 62 -1.83 25.42 7.51
CA SER A 62 -1.95 26.65 6.70
C SER A 62 -2.60 27.80 7.49
N LEU A 63 -3.54 27.49 8.39
CA LEU A 63 -4.15 28.45 9.33
C LEU A 63 -3.26 28.79 10.53
N GLY A 64 -2.08 28.16 10.67
CA GLY A 64 -1.21 28.34 11.83
C GLY A 64 -1.74 27.72 13.13
N VAL A 65 -2.75 26.84 13.04
CA VAL A 65 -3.30 26.11 14.19
C VAL A 65 -2.39 24.92 14.52
N PRO A 66 -1.86 24.80 15.75
CA PRO A 66 -1.06 23.66 16.17
C PRO A 66 -1.86 22.36 16.02
N VAL A 67 -1.24 21.32 15.45
CA VAL A 67 -1.87 20.01 15.25
C VAL A 67 -1.17 18.97 16.12
N ASP A 68 -1.93 18.29 16.98
CA ASP A 68 -1.43 17.21 17.83
C ASP A 68 -1.02 15.99 16.98
N LEU A 69 0.28 15.68 17.00
CA LEU A 69 0.87 14.57 16.22
C LEU A 69 0.58 13.19 16.84
N ASP A 70 0.21 13.16 18.12
CA ASP A 70 -0.03 11.94 18.91
C ASP A 70 -1.35 11.25 18.56
N GLU A 71 -2.33 11.98 18.01
CA GLU A 71 -3.62 11.42 17.56
C GLU A 71 -3.51 10.69 16.19
N ILE A 72 -2.38 10.89 15.51
CA ILE A 72 -2.15 10.55 14.11
C ILE A 72 -1.28 9.30 13.98
N LEU A 73 -0.39 9.06 14.93
CA LEU A 73 0.36 7.82 15.01
C LEU A 73 -0.57 6.76 15.63
N PRO A 74 -0.63 5.52 15.11
CA PRO A 74 -1.29 4.45 15.83
C PRO A 74 -0.68 4.40 17.23
N ALA A 75 -1.51 4.63 18.27
CA ALA A 75 -1.08 4.90 19.64
C ALA A 75 0.21 4.14 19.97
N SER A 76 1.31 4.87 20.08
CA SER A 76 2.61 4.33 20.46
C SER A 76 2.46 3.84 21.90
N LYS A 77 2.03 2.59 22.08
CA LYS A 77 1.96 1.90 23.38
C LYS A 77 3.40 1.61 23.83
N GLN A 78 4.17 2.66 24.10
CA GLN A 78 5.42 2.56 24.83
C GLN A 78 5.08 2.12 26.25
N LYS A 79 5.22 0.82 26.52
CA LYS A 79 5.11 0.27 27.87
C LYS A 79 6.06 1.07 28.77
N LYS A 80 5.52 1.75 29.79
CA LYS A 80 6.28 2.56 30.75
C LYS A 80 7.52 1.77 31.21
N LEU A 81 8.71 2.26 30.87
CA LEU A 81 9.95 1.82 31.47
C LEU A 81 10.00 2.43 32.87
N VAL A 82 9.77 1.60 33.89
CA VAL A 82 10.06 1.97 35.28
C VAL A 82 11.53 1.67 35.54
N LEU A 83 12.30 2.70 35.83
CA LEU A 83 13.72 2.60 36.16
C LEU A 83 13.90 2.61 37.70
N PRO A 84 14.75 1.74 38.28
CA PRO A 84 15.12 1.84 39.69
C PRO A 84 15.95 3.10 39.95
N ASN A 85 15.58 3.81 41.01
CA ASN A 85 16.13 5.11 41.40
C ASN A 85 17.60 5.00 41.82
N ILE A 86 18.49 5.76 41.16
CA ILE A 86 19.87 5.97 41.62
C ILE A 86 20.14 7.47 41.66
N HIS A 87 20.58 7.91 42.84
CA HIS A 87 20.75 9.29 43.26
C HIS A 87 22.14 9.84 42.90
N LEU A 88 22.16 11.06 42.32
CA LEU A 88 23.13 12.15 42.55
C LEU A 88 24.61 12.00 42.06
N PRO A 89 25.41 13.08 41.98
CA PRO A 89 25.12 14.47 41.58
C PRO A 89 26.16 15.07 40.58
N GLU A 90 25.73 16.17 40.00
CA GLU A 90 26.32 17.14 39.08
C GLU A 90 27.67 17.79 39.46
N GLN A 91 28.51 18.15 38.47
CA GLN A 91 29.40 19.34 38.50
C GLN A 91 29.65 19.97 37.11
N LYS A 92 29.58 21.31 37.09
CA LYS A 92 29.66 22.33 36.01
C LYS A 92 31.07 22.61 35.44
N LYS A 93 31.13 23.20 34.22
CA LYS A 93 31.73 24.52 33.82
C LYS A 93 31.92 24.58 32.28
N GLU A 94 31.24 25.47 31.54
CA GLU A 94 31.52 26.90 31.18
C GLU A 94 32.56 27.17 30.06
N ASP A 95 32.01 27.60 28.90
CA ASP A 95 32.37 28.61 27.88
C ASP A 95 33.74 28.72 27.17
N GLY A 96 33.70 28.82 25.82
CA GLY A 96 34.83 29.25 24.97
C GLY A 96 34.61 29.15 23.44
N LYS A 97 34.17 30.25 22.83
CA LYS A 97 33.99 30.63 21.40
C LYS A 97 35.01 30.08 20.35
N THR A 98 34.52 29.42 19.28
CA THR A 98 35.20 29.35 17.96
C THR A 98 34.24 29.25 16.76
N LYS A 99 34.60 30.04 15.74
CA LYS A 99 34.23 30.10 14.31
C LYS A 99 33.41 28.97 13.66
N GLN A 100 32.61 29.43 12.70
CA GLN A 100 31.95 28.69 11.62
C GLN A 100 32.88 27.72 10.88
N GLU A 101 32.22 26.71 10.30
CA GLU A 101 32.68 25.67 9.37
C GLU A 101 33.34 24.43 10.01
N GLY A 102 32.60 23.31 9.93
CA GLY A 102 33.15 21.97 10.10
C GLY A 102 32.36 21.08 11.07
N GLY A 103 31.60 20.13 10.51
CA GLY A 103 31.48 18.80 11.12
C GLY A 103 30.14 18.43 11.77
N SER A 104 29.27 17.77 10.99
CA SER A 104 28.80 16.45 11.43
C SER A 104 28.88 15.48 10.25
N SER A 105 30.11 15.21 9.82
CA SER A 105 30.46 13.88 9.35
C SER A 105 30.46 12.95 10.56
N THR A 106 29.29 12.64 11.12
CA THR A 106 29.10 11.38 11.83
C THR A 106 29.33 10.32 10.78
N GLY A 107 30.50 9.67 10.86
CA GLY A 107 31.01 8.71 9.90
C GLY A 107 29.89 7.93 9.24
N GLY A 108 29.61 8.30 7.98
CA GLY A 108 28.73 7.56 7.13
C GLY A 108 29.35 6.18 7.00
N ARG A 109 28.90 5.25 7.84
CA ARG A 109 28.98 3.83 7.53
C ARG A 109 28.39 3.75 6.14
N ARG A 110 29.27 3.64 5.13
CA ARG A 110 28.87 3.41 3.75
C ARG A 110 28.02 2.16 3.80
N GLY A 111 26.71 2.37 3.84
CA GLY A 111 25.75 1.28 3.74
C GLY A 111 26.07 0.55 2.45
N PRO A 112 25.86 -0.78 2.39
CA PRO A 112 25.96 -1.47 1.12
C PRO A 112 25.05 -0.77 0.11
N ALA A 113 25.45 -0.78 -1.16
CA ALA A 113 24.75 -0.08 -2.24
C ALA A 113 23.24 -0.33 -2.17
N PRO A 114 22.40 0.66 -2.55
CA PRO A 114 20.95 0.49 -2.54
C PRO A 114 20.55 -0.70 -3.42
N PRO A 115 19.45 -1.40 -3.08
CA PRO A 115 18.97 -2.51 -3.90
C PRO A 115 18.60 -2.02 -5.31
N PRO A 116 18.80 -2.84 -6.35
CA PRO A 116 18.33 -2.51 -7.69
C PRO A 116 16.79 -2.45 -7.71
N GLU A 117 16.23 -1.57 -8.54
CA GLU A 117 14.77 -1.42 -8.66
C GLU A 117 14.19 -2.55 -9.53
N PHE A 118 13.06 -3.14 -9.09
CA PHE A 118 12.33 -4.15 -9.87
C PHE A 118 10.82 -3.89 -9.80
N ASN A 119 10.19 -3.80 -10.96
CA ASN A 119 8.76 -3.52 -11.07
C ASN A 119 7.93 -4.82 -11.06
N ALA A 120 7.56 -5.27 -9.86
CA ALA A 120 6.76 -6.48 -9.68
C ALA A 120 5.37 -6.40 -10.34
N ASN A 121 4.75 -5.22 -10.38
CA ASN A 121 3.41 -5.06 -10.95
C ASN A 121 3.43 -5.26 -12.47
N GLU A 122 4.43 -4.70 -13.14
CA GLU A 122 4.62 -4.86 -14.59
C GLU A 122 4.88 -6.33 -14.96
N ALA A 123 5.76 -7.01 -14.22
CA ALA A 123 6.02 -8.43 -14.42
C ALA A 123 4.74 -9.28 -14.26
N VAL A 124 3.90 -8.98 -13.27
CA VAL A 124 2.63 -9.68 -13.06
C VAL A 124 1.66 -9.42 -14.21
N MET A 125 1.56 -8.19 -14.72
CA MET A 125 0.68 -7.87 -15.83
C MET A 125 1.12 -8.57 -17.12
N LEU A 126 2.43 -8.59 -17.40
CA LEU A 126 2.97 -9.25 -18.59
C LEU A 126 2.89 -10.78 -18.51
N ALA A 127 3.03 -11.37 -17.32
CA ALA A 127 2.88 -12.81 -17.12
C ALA A 127 1.41 -13.27 -17.13
N ARG A 128 0.46 -12.36 -16.90
CA ARG A 128 -0.99 -12.64 -16.93
C ARG A 128 -1.58 -12.60 -18.33
N THR A 129 -0.81 -12.28 -19.37
CA THR A 129 -1.30 -12.31 -20.74
C THR A 129 -1.78 -13.72 -21.07
N THR A 130 -3.09 -13.86 -21.33
CA THR A 130 -3.71 -15.15 -21.62
C THR A 130 -3.38 -15.60 -23.03
N ASP A 131 -3.41 -16.91 -23.29
CA ASP A 131 -3.10 -17.50 -24.59
C ASP A 131 -3.94 -16.86 -25.73
N THR A 132 -5.22 -16.59 -25.45
CA THR A 132 -6.12 -15.89 -26.39
C THR A 132 -5.67 -14.48 -26.77
N ALA A 133 -4.99 -13.77 -25.86
CA ALA A 133 -4.42 -12.46 -26.14
C ALA A 133 -3.13 -12.58 -26.96
N THR A 134 -2.37 -13.67 -26.76
CA THR A 134 -1.14 -13.93 -27.52
C THR A 134 -1.42 -14.32 -28.97
N GLU A 135 -2.53 -15.01 -29.25
CA GLU A 135 -2.98 -15.34 -30.61
C GLU A 135 -3.39 -14.10 -31.42
N ALA A 136 -3.81 -13.03 -30.75
CA ALA A 136 -4.22 -11.78 -31.38
C ALA A 136 -3.04 -10.83 -31.65
N TYR A 137 -1.83 -11.13 -31.16
CA TYR A 137 -0.65 -10.29 -31.40
C TYR A 137 -0.09 -10.50 -32.80
N SER A 138 0.35 -9.40 -33.41
CA SER A 138 1.20 -9.48 -34.60
C SER A 138 2.59 -10.03 -34.24
N ASP A 139 3.33 -10.54 -35.24
CA ASP A 139 4.68 -11.08 -35.04
C ASP A 139 5.66 -10.02 -34.45
N GLU A 140 5.47 -8.75 -34.80
CA GLU A 140 6.27 -7.64 -34.24
C GLU A 140 5.94 -7.39 -32.77
N GLU A 141 4.66 -7.40 -32.41
CA GLU A 141 4.20 -7.22 -31.03
C GLU A 141 4.59 -8.40 -30.13
N LEU A 142 4.54 -9.62 -30.66
CA LEU A 142 4.96 -10.82 -29.94
C LEU A 142 6.47 -10.77 -29.64
N LYS A 143 7.29 -10.40 -30.62
CA LYS A 143 8.73 -10.18 -30.41
C LYS A 143 9.01 -9.08 -29.38
N ALA A 144 8.24 -8.00 -29.40
CA ALA A 144 8.36 -6.93 -28.41
C ALA A 144 7.95 -7.39 -27.00
N HIS A 145 6.91 -8.22 -26.87
CA HIS A 145 6.47 -8.80 -25.60
C HIS A 145 7.52 -9.75 -25.02
N VAL A 146 8.08 -10.65 -25.83
CA VAL A 146 9.18 -11.54 -25.42
C VAL A 146 10.40 -10.73 -24.98
N LYS A 147 10.79 -9.69 -25.74
CA LYS A 147 11.91 -8.82 -25.39
C LYS A 147 11.70 -8.14 -24.02
N ARG A 148 10.50 -7.62 -23.74
CA ARG A 148 10.18 -7.02 -22.43
C ARG A 148 10.25 -8.05 -21.29
N LEU A 149 9.76 -9.27 -21.52
CA LEU A 149 9.88 -10.35 -20.53
C LEU A 149 11.36 -10.70 -20.25
N GLU A 150 12.20 -10.77 -21.27
CA GLU A 150 13.63 -11.00 -21.11
C GLU A 150 14.34 -9.88 -20.33
N GLU A 151 13.98 -8.63 -20.58
CA GLU A 151 14.49 -7.46 -19.82
C GLU A 151 14.11 -7.57 -18.35
N LEU A 152 12.83 -7.84 -18.04
CA LEU A 152 12.38 -8.02 -16.65
C LEU A 152 13.02 -9.23 -15.96
N ILE A 153 13.29 -10.31 -16.68
CA ILE A 153 14.01 -11.47 -16.12
C ILE A 153 15.43 -11.08 -15.73
N LYS A 154 16.12 -10.27 -16.55
CA LYS A 154 17.46 -9.76 -16.23
C LYS A 154 17.41 -8.86 -15.00
N ASP A 155 16.44 -7.96 -14.93
CA ASP A 155 16.28 -7.09 -13.76
C ASP A 155 16.01 -7.92 -12.49
N ALA A 156 15.11 -8.90 -12.57
CA ALA A 156 14.81 -9.81 -11.47
C ALA A 156 16.05 -10.60 -11.00
N SER A 157 16.89 -11.07 -11.94
CA SER A 157 18.11 -11.80 -11.59
C SER A 157 19.13 -10.91 -10.88
N THR A 158 19.29 -9.65 -11.32
CA THR A 158 20.21 -8.71 -10.64
C THR A 158 19.75 -8.40 -9.20
N VAL A 159 18.44 -8.25 -8.99
CA VAL A 159 17.88 -8.04 -7.65
C VAL A 159 18.06 -9.28 -6.78
N LEU A 160 17.82 -10.47 -7.34
CA LEU A 160 18.05 -11.72 -6.62
C LEU A 160 19.51 -11.86 -6.20
N GLU A 161 20.45 -11.64 -7.12
CA GLU A 161 21.90 -11.69 -6.84
C GLU A 161 22.29 -10.72 -5.72
N TYR A 162 21.76 -9.49 -5.75
CA TYR A 162 21.98 -8.51 -4.69
C TYR A 162 21.54 -9.03 -3.32
N TRP A 163 20.32 -9.56 -3.22
CA TRP A 163 19.78 -10.06 -1.95
C TRP A 163 20.45 -11.35 -1.47
N VAL A 164 20.84 -12.23 -2.38
CA VAL A 164 21.62 -13.44 -2.06
C VAL A 164 22.96 -13.04 -1.47
N LYS A 165 23.72 -12.16 -2.13
CA LYS A 165 24.99 -11.65 -1.62
C LYS A 165 24.84 -10.99 -0.24
N ARG A 166 23.78 -10.23 -0.04
CA ARG A 166 23.51 -9.57 1.25
C ARG A 166 23.17 -10.57 2.35
N LYS A 167 22.40 -11.62 2.02
CA LYS A 167 22.10 -12.72 2.93
C LYS A 167 23.38 -13.48 3.32
N GLU A 168 24.22 -13.81 2.36
CA GLU A 168 25.50 -14.49 2.60
C GLU A 168 26.42 -13.67 3.51
N SER A 169 26.55 -12.36 3.26
CA SER A 169 27.31 -11.45 4.13
C SER A 169 26.77 -11.46 5.57
N ALA A 170 25.46 -11.38 5.73
CA ALA A 170 24.84 -11.39 7.07
C ALA A 170 25.00 -12.74 7.78
N VAL A 171 25.02 -13.84 7.04
CA VAL A 171 25.30 -15.19 7.57
C VAL A 171 26.76 -15.30 8.01
N GLY A 172 27.71 -14.83 7.20
CA GLY A 172 29.12 -14.80 7.57
C GLY A 172 29.40 -13.95 8.80
N ASP A 173 28.76 -12.77 8.90
CA ASP A 173 28.86 -11.92 10.10
C ASP A 173 28.32 -12.67 11.35
N LYS A 174 27.21 -13.40 11.20
CA LYS A 174 26.63 -14.21 12.28
C LYS A 174 27.61 -15.30 12.74
N GLU A 175 28.18 -16.07 11.82
CA GLU A 175 29.15 -17.12 12.14
C GLU A 175 30.41 -16.56 12.83
N ALA A 176 30.88 -15.39 12.39
CA ALA A 176 32.00 -14.70 13.02
C ALA A 176 31.65 -14.30 14.47
N PHE A 177 30.45 -13.75 14.71
CA PHE A 177 30.00 -13.42 16.06
C PHE A 177 29.85 -14.67 16.94
N GLU A 178 29.31 -15.76 16.41
CA GLU A 178 29.21 -17.04 17.13
C GLU A 178 30.59 -17.55 17.55
N GLY A 179 31.59 -17.51 16.65
CA GLY A 179 32.96 -17.88 17.00
C GLY A 179 33.60 -16.98 18.06
N VAL A 180 33.36 -15.67 18.01
CA VAL A 180 33.80 -14.74 19.06
C VAL A 180 33.13 -15.10 20.40
N ILE A 181 31.82 -15.35 20.40
CA ILE A 181 31.09 -15.74 21.60
C ILE A 181 31.62 -17.05 22.17
N GLU A 182 31.88 -18.05 21.34
CA GLU A 182 32.46 -19.33 21.76
C GLU A 182 33.82 -19.14 22.43
N ASN A 183 34.69 -18.34 21.83
CA ASN A 183 36.00 -17.99 22.41
C ASN A 183 35.85 -17.30 23.78
N LEU A 184 34.93 -16.35 23.91
CA LEU A 184 34.66 -15.64 25.17
C LEU A 184 34.11 -16.59 26.24
N VAL A 185 33.14 -17.43 25.88
CA VAL A 185 32.53 -18.41 26.80
C VAL A 185 33.57 -19.44 27.24
N GLY A 186 34.41 -19.92 26.31
CA GLY A 186 35.52 -20.82 26.60
C GLY A 186 36.51 -20.23 27.60
N PHE A 187 36.91 -18.96 27.41
CA PHE A 187 37.82 -18.27 28.32
C PHE A 187 37.27 -18.14 29.74
N VAL A 188 36.00 -17.77 29.88
CA VAL A 188 35.33 -17.65 31.19
C VAL A 188 35.19 -19.01 31.87
N LYS A 189 34.80 -20.04 31.13
CA LYS A 189 34.65 -21.41 31.65
C LYS A 189 35.99 -22.03 32.06
N SER A 190 37.07 -21.71 31.36
CA SER A 190 38.42 -22.17 31.69
C SER A 190 39.03 -21.50 32.93
N ARG A 191 38.50 -20.34 33.35
CA ARG A 191 39.00 -19.57 34.51
C ARG A 191 38.33 -19.94 35.84
N ARG A 192 37.38 -20.86 35.82
CA ARG A 192 36.62 -21.32 36.98
C ARG A 192 36.98 -22.77 37.29
#